data_AF-A0A0R0H0R3-F1
#
_entry.id   AF-A0A0R0H0R3-F1
#
_cell.length_a   1.000
_cell.length_b   1.000
_cell.length_c   1.000
_cell.angle_alpha   90.00
_cell.angle_beta   90.00
_cell.angle_gamma   90.00
#
_symmetry.space_group_name_H-M   'P 1'
#
loop_
_entity.id
_entity.type
_entity.pdbx_description
1 polymer ?
#
loop_
_entity_poly.entity_id
_entity_poly.type
_entity_poly.pdbx_seq_one_letter_code
_entity_poly.pdbx_strand_id
1 'polypeptide(L)'
;MSTTTISREECGVVGIYGDPEALHLCYLALHALQHRGQEGTGIVTVNNNVLQPITGMGLVSEVFNQLPGSPFIGHVHYSTVGLSMLKNVQPFVAGYRFGSVRVAHNGNLDNVSIFTTTSDTEVVLHLTGTSKQRPFLLRIVDACEKLKGAYSFVFVTEDKLVVVRDPFGFRPLVTGKRSNEFAPHVSSQPKQCISEHIYFALPNSVVFGRSVYESRRQFGEILATKSPGECEVVIALADSGVVVAIGYAAKARVAYELGLIRSHNAVRNFVAPSQELSPVRAVLEGKRVVVVDDSIVRGTTSSKIVN
;
A
#
# COMPACT_ATOMS: atom_id res chain seq x y z
N MET A 1 25.44 -2.95 17.57
CA MET A 1 23.97 -3.06 17.56
C MET A 1 23.49 -2.53 16.22
N SER A 2 23.21 -3.39 15.24
CA SER A 2 22.68 -2.94 13.95
C SER A 2 21.22 -2.56 14.13
N THR A 3 20.92 -1.27 14.02
CA THR A 3 19.56 -0.79 13.85
C THR A 3 19.04 -1.29 12.50
N THR A 4 18.27 -2.37 12.51
CA THR A 4 17.51 -2.80 11.35
C THR A 4 16.48 -1.72 11.06
N THR A 5 16.77 -0.83 10.11
CA THR A 5 15.85 0.19 9.65
C THR A 5 14.70 -0.50 8.95
N ILE A 6 13.57 -0.65 9.65
CA ILE A 6 12.35 -1.26 9.13
C ILE A 6 11.89 -0.44 7.92
N SER A 7 11.90 -1.05 6.73
CA SER A 7 11.42 -0.40 5.52
C SER A 7 9.89 -0.29 5.59
N ARG A 8 9.37 0.94 5.54
CA ARG A 8 7.93 1.23 5.48
C ARG A 8 7.48 1.36 4.04
N GLU A 9 7.61 0.26 3.30
CA GLU A 9 7.36 0.19 1.86
C GLU A 9 5.92 -0.13 1.57
N GLU A 10 5.11 0.91 1.54
CA GLU A 10 3.69 0.79 1.28
C GLU A 10 3.28 1.70 0.13
N CYS A 11 3.52 1.31 -1.11
CA CYS A 11 2.98 2.07 -2.25
C CYS A 11 1.69 1.41 -2.77
N GLY A 12 0.81 2.23 -3.33
CA GLY A 12 -0.32 1.77 -4.13
C GLY A 12 -0.02 1.96 -5.61
N VAL A 13 -0.34 0.97 -6.45
CA VAL A 13 -0.23 1.09 -7.91
C VAL A 13 -1.60 0.88 -8.53
N VAL A 14 -1.94 1.70 -9.54
CA VAL A 14 -3.20 1.61 -10.29
C VAL A 14 -2.92 1.69 -11.78
N GLY A 15 -3.43 0.71 -12.52
CA GLY A 15 -3.49 0.74 -13.97
C GLY A 15 -4.92 0.57 -14.43
N ILE A 16 -5.38 1.45 -15.32
CA ILE A 16 -6.67 1.34 -16.01
C ILE A 16 -6.34 1.42 -17.49
N TYR A 17 -6.99 0.63 -18.33
CA TYR A 17 -6.75 0.62 -19.77
C TYR A 17 -8.07 0.48 -20.53
N GLY A 18 -8.23 1.24 -21.63
CA GLY A 18 -9.39 1.12 -22.52
C GLY A 18 -10.72 1.65 -21.97
N ASP A 19 -10.70 2.63 -21.05
CA ASP A 19 -11.91 3.24 -20.49
C ASP A 19 -11.95 4.76 -20.73
N PRO A 20 -13.05 5.33 -21.27
CA PRO A 20 -13.18 6.77 -21.47
C PRO A 20 -13.07 7.62 -20.19
N GLU A 21 -13.44 7.04 -19.04
CA GLU A 21 -13.42 7.67 -17.72
C GLU A 21 -12.18 7.27 -16.91
N ALA A 22 -11.16 6.69 -17.54
CA ALA A 22 -10.01 6.10 -16.84
C ALA A 22 -9.30 7.08 -15.87
N LEU A 23 -9.45 8.40 -16.01
CA LEU A 23 -8.76 9.42 -15.21
C LEU A 23 -9.48 9.53 -13.88
N HIS A 24 -10.80 9.65 -13.98
CA HIS A 24 -11.68 9.75 -12.85
C HIS A 24 -11.64 8.44 -12.06
N LEU A 25 -11.72 7.29 -12.74
CA LEU A 25 -11.56 5.98 -12.11
C LEU A 25 -10.18 5.83 -11.46
N CYS A 26 -9.12 6.34 -12.09
CA CYS A 26 -7.79 6.29 -11.52
C CYS A 26 -7.70 7.17 -10.26
N TYR A 27 -8.18 8.40 -10.31
CA TYR A 27 -8.30 9.28 -9.14
C TYR A 27 -9.05 8.61 -7.98
N LEU A 28 -10.22 8.02 -8.25
CA LEU A 28 -11.01 7.31 -7.24
C LEU A 28 -10.28 6.09 -6.67
N ALA A 29 -9.60 5.32 -7.53
CA ALA A 29 -8.82 4.16 -7.10
C ALA A 29 -7.60 4.56 -6.24
N LEU A 30 -6.89 5.63 -6.62
CA LEU A 30 -5.81 6.18 -5.81
C LEU A 30 -6.33 6.70 -4.46
N HIS A 31 -7.47 7.38 -4.46
CA HIS A 31 -8.11 7.82 -3.22
C HIS A 31 -8.50 6.63 -2.32
N ALA A 32 -9.04 5.55 -2.89
CA ALA A 32 -9.32 4.32 -2.14
C ALA A 32 -8.03 3.65 -1.58
N LEU A 33 -6.90 3.80 -2.27
CA LEU A 33 -5.59 3.31 -1.86
C LEU A 33 -4.75 4.31 -1.04
N GLN A 34 -5.30 5.48 -0.67
CA GLN A 34 -4.60 6.53 0.08
C GLN A 34 -4.05 6.06 1.45
N HIS A 35 -4.64 4.99 2.02
CA HIS A 35 -4.12 4.37 3.24
C HIS A 35 -2.71 3.80 3.06
N ARG A 36 -2.31 3.44 1.83
CA ARG A 36 -0.98 2.92 1.51
C ARG A 36 0.06 4.03 1.50
N GLY A 37 -0.22 5.19 0.89
CA GLY A 37 0.72 6.30 0.75
C GLY A 37 0.07 7.67 0.88
N GLN A 38 0.74 8.61 1.56
CA GLN A 38 0.23 9.96 1.80
C GLN A 38 1.26 11.06 1.55
N GLU A 39 2.46 10.70 1.08
CA GLU A 39 3.56 11.65 0.92
C GLU A 39 3.61 12.25 -0.47
N GLY A 40 3.19 11.48 -1.47
CA GLY A 40 3.03 11.96 -2.82
C GLY A 40 2.15 11.04 -3.65
N THR A 41 1.74 11.55 -4.79
CA THR A 41 0.91 10.81 -5.74
C THR A 41 1.20 11.29 -7.14
N GLY A 42 0.92 10.43 -8.12
CA GLY A 42 1.16 10.76 -9.51
C GLY A 42 0.20 10.03 -10.43
N ILE A 43 -0.18 10.68 -11.51
CA ILE A 43 -0.93 10.12 -12.63
C ILE A 43 -0.13 10.37 -13.90
N VAL A 44 -0.24 9.47 -14.87
CA VAL A 44 0.19 9.68 -16.24
C VAL A 44 -1.05 9.77 -17.12
N THR A 45 -1.00 10.66 -18.09
CA THR A 45 -2.00 10.82 -19.14
C THR A 45 -1.35 10.55 -20.49
N VAL A 46 -2.11 9.99 -21.43
CA VAL A 46 -1.68 9.86 -22.82
C VAL A 46 -2.43 10.91 -23.62
N ASN A 47 -1.71 11.92 -24.10
CA ASN A 47 -2.26 12.95 -24.97
C ASN A 47 -1.44 13.00 -26.27
N ASN A 48 -2.09 12.82 -27.42
CA ASN A 48 -1.43 12.81 -28.74
C ASN A 48 -0.21 11.88 -28.82
N ASN A 49 -0.33 10.64 -28.30
CA ASN A 49 0.75 9.66 -28.19
C ASN A 49 1.95 10.13 -27.33
N VAL A 50 1.74 11.10 -26.43
CA VAL A 50 2.77 11.55 -25.48
C VAL A 50 2.31 11.24 -24.05
N LEU A 51 3.17 10.54 -23.31
CA LEU A 51 2.98 10.26 -21.89
C LEU A 51 3.33 11.50 -21.05
N GLN A 52 2.31 12.15 -20.48
CA GLN A 52 2.43 13.34 -19.64
C GLN A 52 2.20 12.98 -18.16
N PRO A 53 3.16 13.20 -17.25
CA PRO A 53 2.96 12.98 -15.84
C PRO A 53 2.33 14.19 -15.18
N ILE A 54 1.57 13.94 -14.13
CA ILE A 54 1.12 14.93 -13.17
C ILE A 54 1.43 14.33 -11.81
N THR A 55 2.45 14.86 -11.16
CA THR A 55 2.96 14.35 -9.87
C THR A 55 3.03 15.48 -8.87
N GLY A 56 2.69 15.21 -7.62
CA GLY A 56 2.77 16.18 -6.54
C GLY A 56 3.02 15.51 -5.21
N MET A 57 3.46 16.32 -4.25
CA MET A 57 3.56 15.92 -2.84
C MET A 57 2.19 16.12 -2.17
N GLY A 58 1.86 15.24 -1.24
CA GLY A 58 0.62 15.29 -0.45
C GLY A 58 -0.42 14.26 -0.86
N LEU A 59 -1.66 14.52 -0.42
CA LEU A 59 -2.81 13.65 -0.65
C LEU A 59 -3.29 13.71 -2.11
N VAL A 60 -4.03 12.68 -2.54
CA VAL A 60 -4.61 12.58 -3.89
C VAL A 60 -5.50 13.78 -4.19
N SER A 61 -6.31 14.24 -3.24
CA SER A 61 -7.18 15.41 -3.37
C SER A 61 -6.42 16.74 -3.44
N GLU A 62 -5.24 16.83 -2.81
CA GLU A 62 -4.41 18.03 -2.79
C GLU A 62 -3.66 18.18 -4.11
N VAL A 63 -3.11 17.08 -4.63
CA VAL A 63 -2.34 17.07 -5.88
C VAL A 63 -3.24 17.22 -7.11
N PHE A 64 -4.43 16.59 -7.10
CA PHE A 64 -5.34 16.58 -8.24
C PHE A 64 -6.60 17.40 -7.99
N ASN A 65 -6.43 18.69 -7.66
CA ASN A 65 -7.54 19.62 -7.49
C ASN A 65 -8.34 19.86 -8.80
N GLN A 66 -7.69 19.69 -9.96
CA GLN A 66 -8.27 19.75 -11.29
C GLN A 66 -7.65 18.65 -12.14
N LEU A 67 -8.48 17.74 -12.63
CA LEU A 67 -8.06 16.61 -13.48
C LEU A 67 -8.02 17.05 -14.95
N PRO A 68 -6.85 17.03 -15.62
CA PRO A 68 -6.77 17.34 -17.05
C PRO A 68 -7.18 16.14 -17.91
N GLY A 69 -7.91 16.35 -19.00
CA GLY A 69 -8.52 15.28 -19.80
C GLY A 69 -7.59 14.18 -20.35
N SER A 70 -8.21 13.00 -20.55
CA SER A 70 -7.74 11.72 -21.12
C SER A 70 -6.54 11.01 -20.45
N PRO A 71 -6.62 9.74 -19.99
CA PRO A 71 -5.67 9.24 -18.97
C PRO A 71 -5.13 7.81 -19.18
N PHE A 72 -3.90 7.53 -18.70
CA PHE A 72 -3.45 6.16 -18.36
C PHE A 72 -2.32 6.15 -17.29
N ILE A 73 -2.59 5.45 -16.17
CA ILE A 73 -1.77 5.14 -14.96
C ILE A 73 -1.85 6.14 -13.81
N GLY A 74 -1.97 5.61 -12.58
CA GLY A 74 -1.73 6.34 -11.34
C GLY A 74 -0.94 5.55 -10.30
N HIS A 75 -0.26 6.26 -9.41
CA HIS A 75 0.58 5.75 -8.32
C HIS A 75 0.28 6.52 -7.03
N VAL A 76 0.22 5.81 -5.91
CA VAL A 76 0.21 6.39 -4.56
C VAL A 76 1.55 6.07 -3.91
N HIS A 77 2.28 7.09 -3.48
CA HIS A 77 3.61 6.97 -2.89
C HIS A 77 3.58 7.12 -1.37
N TYR A 78 4.22 6.19 -0.66
CA TYR A 78 4.67 6.34 0.72
C TYR A 78 6.19 6.33 0.71
N SER A 79 6.85 7.30 1.37
CA SER A 79 8.31 7.33 1.36
C SER A 79 8.83 6.23 2.28
N THR A 80 9.65 5.39 1.68
CA THR A 80 10.56 4.52 2.39
C THR A 80 11.87 5.26 2.58
N VAL A 81 12.79 4.68 3.35
CA VAL A 81 14.08 5.28 3.73
C VAL A 81 14.66 6.19 2.63
N GLY A 82 14.55 7.50 2.83
CA GLY A 82 14.83 8.53 1.83
C GLY A 82 14.09 9.82 2.19
N LEU A 83 14.56 10.97 1.71
CA LEU A 83 13.86 12.24 1.92
C LEU A 83 12.60 12.30 1.05
N SER A 84 11.50 12.79 1.62
CA SER A 84 10.24 13.12 0.92
C SER A 84 10.47 14.24 -0.11
N MET A 85 11.00 13.87 -1.27
CA MET A 85 11.34 14.78 -2.36
C MET A 85 10.43 14.51 -3.57
N LEU A 86 9.98 15.57 -4.24
CA LEU A 86 9.13 15.48 -5.44
C LEU A 86 9.75 14.59 -6.52
N LYS A 87 11.07 14.59 -6.67
CA LYS A 87 11.80 13.73 -7.63
C LYS A 87 11.62 12.22 -7.41
N ASN A 88 11.18 11.82 -6.21
CA ASN A 88 10.94 10.41 -5.87
C ASN A 88 9.47 10.01 -6.12
N VAL A 89 8.59 10.96 -6.46
CA VAL A 89 7.18 10.68 -6.75
C VAL A 89 7.07 10.01 -8.12
N GLN A 90 6.46 8.83 -8.14
CA GLN A 90 6.21 8.05 -9.35
C GLN A 90 4.86 8.45 -9.95
N PRO A 91 4.57 8.16 -11.24
CA PRO A 91 5.32 7.30 -12.17
C PRO A 91 6.60 7.91 -12.76
N PHE A 92 7.67 7.12 -12.80
CA PHE A 92 8.93 7.53 -13.42
C PHE A 92 8.91 7.37 -14.94
N VAL A 93 9.81 8.09 -15.63
CA VAL A 93 9.91 8.15 -17.08
C VAL A 93 11.23 7.59 -17.52
N ALA A 94 11.20 6.81 -18.59
CA ALA A 94 12.36 6.71 -19.47
C ALA A 94 11.91 6.85 -20.91
N GLY A 95 12.61 7.73 -21.64
CA GLY A 95 12.68 7.62 -23.08
C GLY A 95 13.57 6.45 -23.44
N TYR A 96 13.13 5.59 -24.35
CA TYR A 96 13.95 4.52 -24.89
C TYR A 96 13.86 4.53 -26.41
N ARG A 97 14.71 3.75 -27.09
CA ARG A 97 14.85 3.78 -28.55
C ARG A 97 13.53 3.59 -29.33
N PHE A 98 12.49 3.03 -28.70
CA PHE A 98 11.21 2.70 -29.37
C PHE A 98 10.00 3.48 -28.85
N GLY A 99 10.21 4.51 -28.02
CA GLY A 99 9.11 5.35 -27.52
C GLY A 99 9.34 5.78 -26.08
N SER A 100 8.24 6.06 -25.40
CA SER A 100 8.23 6.43 -23.98
C SER A 100 7.63 5.29 -23.16
N VAL A 101 8.24 5.03 -22.00
CA VAL A 101 7.67 4.12 -21.01
C VAL A 101 7.59 4.85 -19.68
N ARG A 102 6.49 4.62 -18.97
CA ARG A 102 6.37 5.01 -17.57
C ARG A 102 6.11 3.78 -16.72
N VAL A 103 6.57 3.83 -15.47
CA VAL A 103 6.36 2.74 -14.52
C VAL A 103 6.02 3.26 -13.14
N ALA A 104 5.11 2.55 -12.50
CA ALA A 104 4.73 2.67 -11.10
C ALA A 104 5.10 1.36 -10.38
N HIS A 105 5.70 1.46 -9.20
CA HIS A 105 6.28 0.37 -8.44
C HIS A 105 5.75 0.37 -7.00
N ASN A 106 5.35 -0.82 -6.54
CA ASN A 106 5.19 -1.13 -5.12
C ASN A 106 6.07 -2.32 -4.77
N GLY A 107 7.06 -2.12 -3.91
CA GLY A 107 8.03 -3.14 -3.57
C GLY A 107 9.40 -2.57 -3.19
N ASN A 108 10.37 -3.47 -3.07
CA ASN A 108 11.78 -3.14 -2.93
C ASN A 108 12.65 -4.18 -3.59
N LEU A 109 13.70 -3.69 -4.22
CA LEU A 109 14.69 -4.47 -4.94
C LEU A 109 15.96 -4.62 -4.09
N ASP A 110 16.33 -5.86 -3.81
CA ASP A 110 17.46 -6.19 -2.93
C ASP A 110 18.82 -5.86 -3.57
N ASN A 111 18.88 -5.82 -4.90
CA ASN A 111 20.10 -5.67 -5.68
C ASN A 111 20.28 -4.31 -6.35
N VAL A 112 19.65 -3.26 -5.81
CA VAL A 112 19.72 -1.86 -6.33
C VAL A 112 21.09 -1.25 -6.15
N SER A 113 21.82 -1.60 -5.10
CA SER A 113 23.15 -1.07 -4.77
C SER A 113 24.20 -1.31 -5.85
N ILE A 114 23.92 -2.18 -6.82
CA ILE A 114 24.77 -2.46 -7.98
C ILE A 114 24.62 -1.36 -9.06
N PHE A 115 23.58 -0.53 -8.98
CA PHE A 115 23.26 0.52 -9.94
C PHE A 115 23.60 1.91 -9.39
N THR A 116 23.84 2.86 -10.29
CA THR A 116 24.23 4.24 -9.95
C THR A 116 23.08 5.10 -9.42
N THR A 117 21.84 4.58 -9.48
CA THR A 117 20.62 5.27 -9.07
C THR A 117 20.16 4.76 -7.72
N THR A 118 19.54 5.65 -6.93
CA THR A 118 18.98 5.31 -5.61
C THR A 118 17.53 4.84 -5.68
N SER A 119 16.91 4.80 -6.86
CA SER A 119 15.52 4.39 -7.02
C SER A 119 15.41 3.07 -7.78
N ASP A 120 14.85 2.08 -7.10
CA ASP A 120 14.44 0.78 -7.64
C ASP A 120 13.71 0.91 -8.98
N THR A 121 12.84 1.90 -9.07
CA THR A 121 12.00 2.16 -10.24
C THR A 121 12.84 2.62 -11.44
N GLU A 122 13.90 3.41 -11.21
CA GLU A 122 14.80 3.85 -12.27
C GLU A 122 15.70 2.71 -12.76
N VAL A 123 16.14 1.82 -11.85
CA VAL A 123 16.86 0.59 -12.20
C VAL A 123 16.05 -0.24 -13.20
N VAL A 124 14.77 -0.44 -12.93
CA VAL A 124 13.87 -1.23 -13.79
C VAL A 124 13.72 -0.59 -15.17
N LEU A 125 13.56 0.74 -15.21
CA LEU A 125 13.51 1.49 -16.47
C LEU A 125 14.81 1.37 -17.26
N HIS A 126 15.96 1.49 -16.60
CA HIS A 126 17.27 1.35 -17.21
C HIS A 126 17.47 -0.05 -17.81
N LEU A 127 17.16 -1.11 -17.06
CA LEU A 127 17.25 -2.49 -17.54
C LEU A 127 16.30 -2.75 -18.72
N THR A 128 15.06 -2.23 -18.65
CA THR A 128 14.08 -2.36 -19.73
C THR A 128 14.53 -1.61 -21.00
N GLY A 129 15.09 -0.41 -20.83
CA GLY A 129 15.59 0.43 -21.93
C GLY A 129 16.83 -0.13 -22.62
N THR A 130 17.74 -0.76 -21.86
CA THR A 130 18.99 -1.34 -22.37
C THR A 130 18.81 -2.74 -22.96
N SER A 131 17.71 -3.44 -22.64
CA SER A 131 17.39 -4.74 -23.22
C SER A 131 17.34 -4.71 -24.76
N LYS A 132 17.83 -5.76 -25.42
CA LYS A 132 17.76 -5.92 -26.88
C LYS A 132 16.53 -6.70 -27.34
N GLN A 133 15.77 -7.29 -26.43
CA GLN A 133 14.64 -8.17 -26.73
C GLN A 133 13.49 -7.45 -27.47
N ARG A 134 12.65 -8.22 -28.18
CA ARG A 134 11.42 -7.74 -28.84
C ARG A 134 10.35 -8.84 -28.81
N PRO A 135 9.05 -8.52 -28.60
CA PRO A 135 8.45 -7.19 -28.42
C PRO A 135 8.74 -6.54 -27.06
N PHE A 136 8.20 -5.34 -26.78
CA PHE A 136 8.42 -4.59 -25.52
C PHE A 136 8.21 -5.43 -24.25
N LEU A 137 7.20 -6.32 -24.27
CA LEU A 137 6.96 -7.26 -23.17
C LEU A 137 8.20 -8.11 -22.81
N LEU A 138 8.96 -8.59 -23.80
CA LEU A 138 10.17 -9.40 -23.53
C LEU A 138 11.31 -8.56 -22.94
N ARG A 139 11.30 -7.24 -23.13
CA ARG A 139 12.26 -6.34 -22.47
C ARG A 139 11.97 -6.23 -20.98
N ILE A 140 10.69 -6.16 -20.63
CA ILE A 140 10.25 -6.21 -19.23
C ILE A 140 10.64 -7.56 -18.61
N VAL A 141 10.41 -8.68 -19.31
CA VAL A 141 10.82 -10.01 -18.83
C VAL A 141 12.34 -10.06 -18.58
N ASP A 142 13.16 -9.67 -19.55
CA ASP A 142 14.63 -9.62 -19.42
C ASP A 142 15.13 -8.67 -18.32
N ALA A 143 14.40 -7.58 -18.05
CA ALA A 143 14.67 -6.73 -16.90
C ALA A 143 14.34 -7.47 -15.59
N CYS A 144 13.14 -8.03 -15.47
CA CYS A 144 12.66 -8.74 -14.29
C CYS A 144 13.49 -9.97 -13.92
N GLU A 145 14.04 -10.70 -14.89
CA GLU A 145 14.94 -11.83 -14.65
C GLU A 145 16.22 -11.45 -13.89
N LYS A 146 16.61 -10.17 -13.97
CA LYS A 146 17.80 -9.62 -13.27
C LYS A 146 17.47 -9.03 -11.91
N LEU A 147 16.18 -8.88 -11.59
CA LEU A 147 15.73 -8.28 -10.34
C LEU A 147 15.66 -9.31 -9.22
N LYS A 148 16.09 -8.91 -8.03
CA LYS A 148 15.87 -9.65 -6.78
C LYS A 148 15.10 -8.76 -5.82
N GLY A 149 14.17 -9.35 -5.08
CA GLY A 149 13.32 -8.64 -4.14
C GLY A 149 11.84 -8.83 -4.45
N ALA A 150 11.04 -7.89 -3.97
CA ALA A 150 9.59 -7.91 -4.04
C ALA A 150 9.10 -6.78 -4.92
N TYR A 151 8.20 -7.03 -5.86
CA TYR A 151 7.69 -5.98 -6.74
C TYR A 151 6.32 -6.29 -7.34
N SER A 152 5.48 -5.27 -7.37
CA SER A 152 4.31 -5.15 -8.23
C SER A 152 4.53 -3.91 -9.12
N PHE A 153 4.69 -4.10 -10.42
CA PHE A 153 4.86 -3.04 -11.39
C PHE A 153 3.60 -2.83 -12.23
N VAL A 154 3.38 -1.58 -12.62
CA VAL A 154 2.45 -1.21 -13.68
C VAL A 154 3.21 -0.32 -14.67
N PHE A 155 3.41 -0.81 -15.88
CA PHE A 155 4.04 -0.11 -17.00
C PHE A 155 2.99 0.41 -17.96
N VAL A 156 3.22 1.60 -18.50
CA VAL A 156 2.44 2.15 -19.63
C VAL A 156 3.36 2.61 -20.75
N THR A 157 2.94 2.27 -21.96
CA THR A 157 3.39 2.90 -23.20
C THR A 157 2.23 3.65 -23.81
N GLU A 158 2.44 4.29 -24.96
CA GLU A 158 1.43 5.04 -25.69
C GLU A 158 0.17 4.20 -26.01
N ASP A 159 0.30 2.88 -26.12
CA ASP A 159 -0.73 1.97 -26.60
C ASP A 159 -0.91 0.69 -25.75
N LYS A 160 -0.20 0.53 -24.63
CA LYS A 160 -0.26 -0.68 -23.80
C LYS A 160 -0.16 -0.37 -22.32
N LEU A 161 -0.87 -1.17 -21.53
CA LEU A 161 -0.70 -1.31 -20.09
C LEU A 161 -0.16 -2.71 -19.81
N VAL A 162 0.95 -2.81 -19.09
CA VAL A 162 1.54 -4.10 -18.67
C VAL A 162 1.68 -4.13 -17.17
N VAL A 163 1.13 -5.14 -16.52
CA VAL A 163 1.28 -5.35 -15.08
C VAL A 163 2.20 -6.52 -14.83
N VAL A 164 3.05 -6.42 -13.81
CA VAL A 164 4.02 -7.46 -13.45
C VAL A 164 4.02 -7.66 -11.95
N ARG A 165 4.14 -8.91 -11.53
CA ARG A 165 4.33 -9.28 -10.13
C ARG A 165 5.59 -10.14 -10.02
N ASP A 166 6.33 -10.01 -8.93
CA ASP A 166 7.50 -10.83 -8.68
C ASP A 166 7.15 -12.33 -8.64
N PRO A 167 8.10 -13.23 -8.95
CA PRO A 167 7.85 -14.67 -9.00
C PRO A 167 7.28 -15.26 -7.70
N PHE A 168 7.55 -14.65 -6.56
CA PHE A 168 7.04 -15.10 -5.26
C PHE A 168 5.67 -14.51 -4.92
N GLY A 169 5.20 -13.53 -5.70
CA GLY A 169 3.97 -12.81 -5.45
C GLY A 169 4.00 -12.06 -4.12
N PHE A 170 5.13 -11.49 -3.72
CA PHE A 170 5.29 -10.91 -2.38
C PHE A 170 4.34 -9.73 -2.15
N ARG A 171 4.29 -8.78 -3.08
CA ARG A 171 3.39 -7.62 -3.05
C ARG A 171 2.06 -7.94 -3.73
N PRO A 172 0.91 -7.43 -3.26
CA PRO A 172 -0.37 -7.66 -3.91
C PRO A 172 -0.45 -6.95 -5.26
N LEU A 173 -1.12 -7.60 -6.21
CA LEU A 173 -1.54 -7.05 -7.48
C LEU A 173 -2.75 -7.84 -7.94
N VAL A 174 -3.84 -7.15 -8.27
CA VAL A 174 -5.09 -7.75 -8.74
C VAL A 174 -5.48 -7.10 -10.05
N THR A 175 -6.07 -7.88 -10.94
CA THR A 175 -6.67 -7.39 -12.19
C THR A 175 -8.17 -7.58 -12.13
N GLY A 176 -8.91 -6.60 -12.66
CA GLY A 176 -10.35 -6.66 -12.79
C GLY A 176 -10.83 -6.04 -14.10
N LYS A 177 -12.05 -6.37 -14.50
CA LYS A 177 -12.78 -5.71 -15.60
C LYS A 177 -14.03 -5.04 -15.04
N ARG A 178 -14.57 -3.99 -15.71
CA ARG A 178 -15.85 -3.35 -15.33
C ARG A 178 -17.02 -4.35 -15.25
N SER A 179 -16.90 -5.52 -15.89
CA SER A 179 -17.86 -6.63 -15.79
C SER A 179 -17.79 -7.43 -14.47
N ASN A 180 -17.22 -6.88 -13.38
CA ASN A 180 -17.04 -7.54 -12.07
C ASN A 180 -16.22 -8.85 -12.09
N GLU A 181 -15.49 -9.13 -13.17
CA GLU A 181 -14.56 -10.25 -13.22
C GLU A 181 -13.25 -9.87 -12.54
N PHE A 182 -12.94 -10.53 -11.41
CA PHE A 182 -11.65 -10.43 -10.73
C PHE A 182 -10.83 -11.69 -10.98
N ALA A 183 -9.59 -11.51 -11.45
CA ALA A 183 -8.66 -12.61 -11.67
C ALA A 183 -7.43 -12.43 -10.76
N PRO A 184 -7.30 -13.19 -9.65
CA PRO A 184 -6.08 -13.19 -8.87
C PRO A 184 -4.99 -14.00 -9.60
N HIS A 185 -3.79 -13.44 -9.71
CA HIS A 185 -2.61 -14.21 -10.13
C HIS A 185 -2.05 -15.02 -8.95
N VAL A 186 -1.85 -16.32 -9.16
CA VAL A 186 -1.33 -17.27 -8.17
C VAL A 186 0.06 -17.75 -8.61
N SER A 187 1.07 -17.52 -7.77
CA SER A 187 2.42 -18.09 -7.97
C SER A 187 2.44 -19.58 -7.58
N SER A 188 3.31 -20.37 -8.20
CA SER A 188 3.48 -21.81 -7.90
C SER A 188 4.03 -22.07 -6.49
N GLN A 189 4.83 -21.15 -5.93
CA GLN A 189 5.33 -21.19 -4.56
C GLN A 189 5.24 -19.80 -3.93
N PRO A 190 4.04 -19.38 -3.50
CA PRO A 190 3.82 -18.02 -3.05
C PRO A 190 4.54 -17.75 -1.71
N LYS A 191 5.30 -16.65 -1.65
CA LYS A 191 5.82 -16.05 -0.40
C LYS A 191 5.17 -14.70 -0.16
N GLN A 192 3.85 -14.71 -0.11
CA GLN A 192 3.02 -13.52 0.00
C GLN A 192 3.20 -12.84 1.35
N CYS A 193 3.24 -11.49 1.36
CA CYS A 193 3.48 -10.70 2.56
C CYS A 193 2.33 -10.84 3.58
N ILE A 194 2.58 -11.52 4.71
CA ILE A 194 1.57 -11.69 5.77
C ILE A 194 1.12 -10.36 6.39
N SER A 195 1.98 -9.34 6.38
CA SER A 195 1.67 -8.02 6.93
C SER A 195 0.51 -7.32 6.21
N GLU A 196 0.20 -7.71 4.97
CA GLU A 196 -1.02 -7.26 4.27
C GLU A 196 -2.28 -7.65 5.04
N HIS A 197 -2.31 -8.87 5.57
CA HIS A 197 -3.43 -9.36 6.39
C HIS A 197 -3.39 -8.83 7.81
N ILE A 198 -2.21 -8.58 8.37
CA ILE A 198 -2.06 -8.05 9.74
C ILE A 198 -2.47 -6.57 9.81
N TYR A 199 -1.96 -5.72 8.92
CA TYR A 199 -2.03 -4.27 9.08
C TYR A 199 -2.28 -3.49 7.78
N PHE A 200 -1.56 -3.78 6.69
CA PHE A 200 -1.47 -2.86 5.54
C PHE A 200 -2.74 -2.76 4.68
N ALA A 201 -3.43 -3.87 4.42
CA ALA A 201 -4.64 -3.83 3.60
C ALA A 201 -5.86 -3.33 4.38
N LEU A 202 -6.84 -2.75 3.70
CA LEU A 202 -8.13 -2.44 4.33
C LEU A 202 -8.92 -3.73 4.62
N PRO A 203 -9.71 -3.78 5.71
CA PRO A 203 -10.52 -4.95 6.05
C PRO A 203 -11.50 -5.40 4.95
N ASN A 204 -12.00 -4.47 4.13
CA ASN A 204 -12.91 -4.77 3.01
C ASN A 204 -12.19 -5.33 1.76
N SER A 205 -10.88 -5.55 1.82
CA SER A 205 -10.10 -6.10 0.71
C SER A 205 -10.08 -7.63 0.73
N VAL A 206 -10.00 -8.22 -0.47
CA VAL A 206 -9.59 -9.62 -0.65
C VAL A 206 -8.15 -9.60 -1.15
N VAL A 207 -7.22 -9.99 -0.28
CA VAL A 207 -5.79 -9.99 -0.59
C VAL A 207 -5.30 -11.43 -0.61
N PHE A 208 -4.61 -11.80 -1.69
CA PHE A 208 -4.13 -13.17 -1.92
C PHE A 208 -5.25 -14.22 -1.86
N GLY A 209 -6.46 -13.85 -2.32
CA GLY A 209 -7.62 -14.73 -2.32
C GLY A 209 -8.28 -14.94 -0.95
N ARG A 210 -7.90 -14.17 0.08
CA ARG A 210 -8.48 -14.26 1.43
C ARG A 210 -9.06 -12.92 1.85
N SER A 211 -10.19 -12.97 2.55
CA SER A 211 -10.77 -11.79 3.20
C SER A 211 -9.85 -11.30 4.30
N VAL A 212 -9.45 -10.03 4.23
CA VAL A 212 -8.63 -9.39 5.28
C VAL A 212 -9.44 -9.29 6.58
N TYR A 213 -10.74 -8.99 6.49
CA TYR A 213 -11.64 -8.94 7.65
C TYR A 213 -11.70 -10.29 8.38
N GLU A 214 -11.93 -11.39 7.67
CA GLU A 214 -12.02 -12.73 8.27
C GLU A 214 -10.69 -13.15 8.89
N SER A 215 -9.57 -12.87 8.22
CA SER A 215 -8.23 -13.17 8.73
C SER A 215 -7.97 -12.44 10.05
N ARG A 216 -8.24 -11.12 10.12
CA ARG A 216 -8.06 -10.32 11.34
C ARG A 216 -8.98 -10.75 12.48
N ARG A 217 -10.24 -11.08 12.17
CA ARG A 217 -11.17 -11.61 13.16
C ARG A 217 -10.65 -12.93 13.75
N GLN A 218 -10.17 -13.84 12.90
CA GLN A 218 -9.58 -15.10 13.33
C GLN A 218 -8.32 -14.89 14.18
N PHE A 219 -7.49 -13.89 13.87
CA PHE A 219 -6.32 -13.54 14.71
C PHE A 219 -6.75 -13.16 16.13
N GLY A 220 -7.82 -12.38 16.27
CA GLY A 220 -8.41 -12.04 17.56
C GLY A 220 -8.89 -13.27 18.33
N GLU A 221 -9.60 -14.17 17.66
CA GLU A 221 -10.08 -15.43 18.27
C GLU A 221 -8.92 -16.33 18.72
N ILE A 222 -7.85 -16.41 17.92
CA ILE A 222 -6.64 -17.16 18.30
C ILE A 222 -5.95 -16.50 19.50
N LEU A 223 -5.86 -15.18 19.53
CA LEU A 223 -5.24 -14.43 20.63
C LEU A 223 -5.99 -14.65 21.95
N ALA A 224 -7.32 -14.55 21.94
CA ALA A 224 -8.16 -14.83 23.12
C ALA A 224 -8.04 -16.28 23.62
N THR A 225 -7.78 -17.23 22.71
CA THR A 225 -7.57 -18.64 23.08
C THR A 225 -6.19 -18.87 23.71
N LYS A 226 -5.14 -18.27 23.13
CA LYS A 226 -3.75 -18.48 23.56
C LYS A 226 -3.35 -17.64 24.77
N SER A 227 -3.97 -16.48 24.94
CA SER A 227 -3.62 -15.51 25.98
C SER A 227 -4.89 -14.84 26.51
N PRO A 228 -5.75 -15.59 27.21
CA PRO A 228 -6.95 -15.04 27.81
C PRO A 228 -6.57 -14.02 28.90
N GLY A 229 -7.18 -12.84 28.84
CA GLY A 229 -7.07 -11.82 29.88
C GLY A 229 -8.35 -11.73 30.70
N GLU A 230 -8.24 -11.69 32.04
CA GLU A 230 -9.37 -11.36 32.90
C GLU A 230 -9.74 -9.88 32.74
N CYS A 231 -10.80 -9.61 31.98
CA CYS A 231 -11.24 -8.26 31.66
C CYS A 231 -12.76 -8.13 31.67
N GLU A 232 -13.24 -6.92 31.90
CA GLU A 232 -14.65 -6.55 31.86
C GLU A 232 -15.01 -5.90 30.52
N VAL A 233 -14.02 -5.42 29.79
CA VAL A 233 -14.20 -4.77 28.50
C VAL A 233 -12.98 -5.00 27.59
N VAL A 234 -13.26 -5.23 26.32
CA VAL A 234 -12.26 -5.28 25.25
C VAL A 234 -12.39 -4.02 24.42
N ILE A 235 -11.28 -3.34 24.18
CA ILE A 235 -11.22 -2.15 23.32
C ILE A 235 -10.14 -2.36 22.26
N ALA A 236 -10.16 -1.54 21.22
CA ALA A 236 -9.15 -1.55 20.17
C ALA A 236 -8.33 -0.27 20.18
N LEU A 237 -7.08 -0.39 19.75
CA LEU A 237 -6.39 0.73 19.17
C LEU A 237 -6.93 1.01 17.77
N ALA A 238 -7.65 2.12 17.62
CA ALA A 238 -8.28 2.48 16.36
C ALA A 238 -7.26 3.00 15.33
N ASP A 239 -7.36 2.66 14.04
CA ASP A 239 -8.46 1.90 13.40
C ASP A 239 -8.11 0.43 13.13
N SER A 240 -6.82 0.09 13.03
CA SER A 240 -6.33 -1.21 12.56
C SER A 240 -6.64 -2.37 13.50
N GLY A 241 -6.63 -2.15 14.82
CA GLY A 241 -6.89 -3.17 15.83
C GLY A 241 -8.36 -3.58 15.97
N VAL A 242 -9.30 -2.81 15.40
CA VAL A 242 -10.75 -2.97 15.64
C VAL A 242 -11.26 -4.36 15.30
N VAL A 243 -10.92 -4.89 14.11
CA VAL A 243 -11.42 -6.20 13.67
C VAL A 243 -10.83 -7.34 14.52
N VAL A 244 -9.56 -7.19 14.93
CA VAL A 244 -8.90 -8.14 15.83
C VAL A 244 -9.57 -8.11 17.21
N ALA A 245 -9.87 -6.92 17.74
CA ALA A 245 -10.56 -6.74 19.00
C ALA A 245 -11.96 -7.38 19.00
N ILE A 246 -12.72 -7.24 17.91
CA ILE A 246 -14.04 -7.88 17.74
C ILE A 246 -13.91 -9.41 17.82
N GLY A 247 -12.91 -9.99 17.14
CA GLY A 247 -12.64 -11.43 17.20
C GLY A 247 -12.24 -11.89 18.60
N TYR A 248 -11.38 -11.13 19.27
CA TYR A 248 -10.97 -11.39 20.65
C TYR A 248 -12.17 -11.35 21.60
N ALA A 249 -12.95 -10.27 21.56
CA ALA A 249 -14.13 -10.06 22.40
C ALA A 249 -15.17 -11.19 22.23
N ALA A 250 -15.46 -11.57 20.98
CA ALA A 250 -16.37 -12.66 20.67
C ALA A 250 -15.90 -14.00 21.26
N LYS A 251 -14.60 -14.31 21.17
CA LYS A 251 -14.04 -15.56 21.71
C LYS A 251 -13.94 -15.54 23.23
N ALA A 252 -13.56 -14.41 23.83
CA ALA A 252 -13.45 -14.21 25.27
C ALA A 252 -14.82 -14.09 25.97
N ARG A 253 -15.91 -13.89 25.21
CA ARG A 253 -17.26 -13.61 25.71
C ARG A 253 -17.31 -12.36 26.60
N VAL A 254 -16.57 -11.34 26.19
CA VAL A 254 -16.53 -10.01 26.82
C VAL A 254 -17.05 -8.98 25.82
N ALA A 255 -17.69 -7.92 26.29
CA ALA A 255 -18.18 -6.86 25.42
C ALA A 255 -17.01 -6.12 24.74
N TYR A 256 -17.15 -5.86 23.45
CA TYR A 256 -16.32 -4.87 22.75
C TYR A 256 -16.96 -3.49 22.91
N GLU A 257 -16.17 -2.51 23.34
CA GLU A 257 -16.62 -1.13 23.53
C GLU A 257 -15.65 -0.15 22.87
N LEU A 258 -16.15 1.04 22.51
CA LEU A 258 -15.32 2.12 22.00
C LEU A 258 -14.64 2.87 23.16
N GLY A 259 -13.53 2.31 23.65
CA GLY A 259 -12.76 2.92 24.74
C GLY A 259 -11.82 4.06 24.31
N LEU A 260 -11.47 4.14 23.03
CA LEU A 260 -10.60 5.16 22.45
C LEU A 260 -11.27 5.73 21.20
N ILE A 261 -11.36 7.06 21.12
CA ILE A 261 -11.87 7.78 19.95
C ILE A 261 -10.70 8.45 19.25
N ARG A 262 -10.51 8.13 17.97
CA ARG A 262 -9.53 8.79 17.12
C ARG A 262 -10.06 10.14 16.65
N SER A 263 -9.26 11.19 16.78
CA SER A 263 -9.59 12.48 16.17
C SER A 263 -9.60 12.38 14.64
N HIS A 264 -10.74 12.67 14.02
CA HIS A 264 -10.87 12.76 12.56
C HIS A 264 -10.21 14.03 11.98
N ASN A 265 -9.98 15.04 12.83
CA ASN A 265 -9.36 16.31 12.45
C ASN A 265 -7.84 16.30 12.61
N ALA A 266 -7.23 15.13 12.83
CA ALA A 266 -5.78 14.99 12.89
C ALA A 266 -5.18 15.27 11.49
N VAL A 267 -5.06 16.56 11.16
CA VAL A 267 -4.25 17.06 10.06
C VAL A 267 -2.82 16.65 10.38
N ARG A 268 -2.21 15.83 9.52
CA ARG A 268 -0.80 15.47 9.65
C ARG A 268 0.03 16.74 9.46
N ASN A 269 0.39 17.40 10.55
CA ASN A 269 1.52 18.30 10.54
C ASN A 269 2.79 17.43 10.51
N PHE A 270 3.63 17.61 9.49
CA PHE A 270 4.87 16.85 9.24
C PHE A 270 5.88 16.84 10.42
N VAL A 271 5.63 17.60 11.48
CA VAL A 271 6.52 17.79 12.63
C VAL A 271 6.20 16.83 13.79
N ALA A 272 4.99 16.26 13.88
CA ALA A 272 4.67 15.22 14.86
C ALA A 272 3.39 14.47 14.46
N PRO A 273 3.42 13.14 14.25
CA PRO A 273 2.19 12.38 14.06
C PRO A 273 1.50 12.22 15.42
N SER A 274 0.72 13.21 15.85
CA SER A 274 -0.24 13.01 16.93
C SER A 274 -1.54 12.48 16.32
N GLN A 275 -1.64 11.16 16.17
CA GLN A 275 -2.97 10.54 16.26
C GLN A 275 -3.41 10.74 17.71
N GLU A 276 -4.09 11.85 17.99
CA GLU A 276 -4.71 12.05 19.30
C GLU A 276 -5.86 11.07 19.43
N LEU A 277 -5.68 10.13 20.37
CA LEU A 277 -6.67 9.19 20.81
C LEU A 277 -7.22 9.71 22.13
N SER A 278 -8.52 9.94 22.16
CA SER A 278 -9.21 10.42 23.36
C SER A 278 -9.84 9.25 24.10
N PRO A 279 -9.49 9.00 25.37
CA PRO A 279 -10.09 7.94 26.16
C PRO A 279 -11.55 8.25 26.50
N VAL A 280 -12.42 7.25 26.41
CA VAL A 280 -13.82 7.35 26.82
C VAL A 280 -13.94 6.90 28.27
N ARG A 281 -13.85 7.85 29.20
CA ARG A 281 -13.83 7.58 30.65
C ARG A 281 -14.99 6.68 31.11
N ALA A 282 -16.20 6.89 30.59
CA ALA A 282 -17.38 6.07 30.92
C ALA A 282 -17.24 4.58 30.54
N VAL A 283 -16.39 4.25 29.57
CA VAL A 283 -16.10 2.88 29.16
C VAL A 283 -15.01 2.27 30.04
N LEU A 284 -14.01 3.06 30.43
CA LEU A 284 -12.75 2.58 31.02
C LEU A 284 -12.69 2.64 32.56
N GLU A 285 -13.33 3.63 33.18
CA GLU A 285 -13.16 3.91 34.61
C GLU A 285 -13.58 2.74 35.49
N GLY A 286 -12.67 2.30 36.36
CA GLY A 286 -12.88 1.21 37.31
C GLY A 286 -12.88 -0.20 36.71
N LYS A 287 -12.67 -0.36 35.40
CA LYS A 287 -12.73 -1.66 34.73
C LYS A 287 -11.35 -2.24 34.42
N ARG A 288 -11.26 -3.57 34.40
CA ARG A 288 -10.12 -4.28 33.79
C ARG A 288 -10.29 -4.29 32.27
N VAL A 289 -9.35 -3.67 31.57
CA VAL A 289 -9.43 -3.43 30.12
C VAL A 289 -8.41 -4.28 29.38
N VAL A 290 -8.84 -5.00 28.35
CA VAL A 290 -7.94 -5.53 27.33
C VAL A 290 -7.93 -4.57 26.14
N VAL A 291 -6.74 -4.04 25.82
CA VAL A 291 -6.52 -3.21 24.64
C VAL A 291 -5.87 -4.06 23.56
N VAL A 292 -6.55 -4.21 22.42
CA VAL A 292 -6.04 -4.97 21.28
C VAL A 292 -5.47 -4.02 20.23
N ASP A 293 -4.25 -4.32 19.80
CA ASP A 293 -3.52 -3.61 18.75
C ASP A 293 -3.14 -4.61 17.64
N ASP A 294 -2.83 -4.14 16.43
CA ASP A 294 -2.41 -5.02 15.34
C ASP A 294 -0.93 -5.43 15.45
N SER A 295 -0.07 -4.52 15.92
CA SER A 295 1.37 -4.73 15.99
C SER A 295 2.06 -3.74 16.93
N ILE A 296 3.19 -4.17 17.51
CA ILE A 296 4.09 -3.30 18.27
C ILE A 296 5.42 -3.26 17.54
N VAL A 297 5.80 -2.08 17.02
CA VAL A 297 7.06 -1.89 16.28
C VAL A 297 8.11 -1.18 17.13
N ARG A 298 7.81 0.04 17.59
CA ARG A 298 8.71 0.86 18.44
C ARG A 298 8.28 0.93 19.91
N GLY A 299 7.06 0.49 20.24
CA GLY A 299 6.48 0.57 21.59
C GLY A 299 6.06 1.98 22.06
N THR A 300 6.43 3.05 21.34
CA THR A 300 6.14 4.44 21.75
C THR A 300 4.66 4.76 21.83
N THR A 301 3.85 4.21 20.92
CA THR A 301 2.39 4.43 20.90
C THR A 301 1.72 3.68 22.03
N SER A 302 2.02 2.38 22.17
CA SER A 302 1.48 1.53 23.24
C SER A 302 1.81 2.09 24.63
N SER A 303 3.02 2.60 24.84
CA SER A 303 3.41 3.24 26.11
C SER A 303 2.63 4.53 26.43
N LYS A 304 2.10 5.24 25.44
CA LYS A 304 1.28 6.45 25.66
C LYS A 304 -0.19 6.14 25.90
N ILE A 305 -0.63 4.93 25.56
CA ILE A 305 -2.04 4.50 25.69
C ILE A 305 -2.29 3.86 27.05
N VAL A 306 -1.29 3.12 27.57
CA VAL A 306 -1.38 2.43 28.86
C VAL A 306 -1.20 3.38 30.05
N ASN A 307 -0.47 4.48 29.85
CA ASN A 307 -0.22 5.51 30.86
C ASN A 307 -1.19 6.68 30.72
#